data_AF-A0A2Z6RFH5-F1
#
_entry.id   AF-A0A2Z6RFH5-F1
#
_cell.length_a   1.000
_cell.length_b   1.000
_cell.length_c   1.000
_cell.angle_alpha   90.00
_cell.angle_beta   90.00
_cell.angle_gamma   90.00
#
_symmetry.space_group_name_H-M   'P 1'
#
loop_
_entity.id
_entity.type
_entity.pdbx_description
1 polymer ?
#
loop_
_entity_poly.entity_id
_entity_poly.type
_entity_poly.pdbx_seq_one_letter_code
_entity_poly.pdbx_strand_id
1 'polypeptide(L)'
;MHDRSPSVQRLAVHLPEMQLITFHDNENLQQILDYANSHVTTLVAWFQENAKNPAAHNYRYVDFLLYYTWNLSNYVWNARKTATSAIRRLYIAQPSEGERYYLRILLTHVRGASSFDDLKTVEGHICGSFKEACIHLGLLQDDAEWDACLSEASCVRMGQQLRLLFVIILIFCQPVALEVLWNNHKTALCKDILYQNHDLYSEVNNAVEQEALRQLESYLQLNAKSLKDFPNMPLFWEGSRFLDGPNGLNQLI
;
A
#
# COMPACT_ATOMS: atom_id res chain seq x y z
N MET A 1 26.71 11.38 -28.55
CA MET A 1 25.72 10.66 -27.70
C MET A 1 26.48 9.65 -26.86
N HIS A 2 26.60 9.89 -25.55
CA HIS A 2 27.26 8.95 -24.64
C HIS A 2 26.29 7.82 -24.32
N ASP A 3 26.55 6.65 -24.90
CA ASP A 3 25.86 5.41 -24.57
C ASP A 3 26.25 5.00 -23.13
N ARG A 4 25.30 5.03 -22.21
CA ARG A 4 25.54 4.65 -20.82
C ARG A 4 25.49 3.13 -20.71
N SER A 5 26.64 2.53 -20.48
CA SER A 5 26.75 1.11 -20.14
C SER A 5 26.66 0.90 -18.62
N PRO A 6 25.80 -0.01 -18.13
CA PRO A 6 24.82 -0.81 -18.89
C PRO A 6 23.54 -0.02 -19.19
N SER A 7 22.86 -0.37 -20.30
CA SER A 7 21.57 0.22 -20.67
C SER A 7 20.53 -0.05 -19.58
N VAL A 8 19.84 1.00 -19.14
CA VAL A 8 18.84 0.91 -18.07
C VAL A 8 17.47 0.66 -18.70
N GLN A 9 17.04 -0.59 -18.72
CA GLN A 9 15.68 -0.94 -19.10
C GLN A 9 14.77 -0.91 -17.87
N ARG A 10 13.71 -0.09 -17.92
CA ARG A 10 12.74 0.06 -16.83
C ARG A 10 11.54 -0.82 -17.09
N LEU A 11 11.17 -1.64 -16.09
CA LEU A 11 9.98 -2.46 -16.11
C LEU A 11 8.78 -1.66 -15.59
N ALA A 12 7.70 -1.62 -16.37
CA ALA A 12 6.46 -0.93 -16.02
C ALA A 12 5.78 -1.60 -14.83
N VAL A 13 5.18 -0.80 -13.94
CA VAL A 13 4.36 -1.25 -12.81
C VAL A 13 3.14 -0.33 -12.76
N HIS A 14 1.96 -0.87 -13.02
CA HIS A 14 0.70 -0.13 -13.02
C HIS A 14 -0.46 -1.08 -12.71
N LEU A 15 -1.54 -0.54 -12.15
CA LEU A 15 -2.80 -1.26 -11.98
C LEU A 15 -3.50 -1.49 -13.34
N PRO A 16 -4.50 -2.38 -13.42
CA PRO A 16 -5.33 -2.51 -14.62
C PRO A 16 -5.85 -1.14 -15.09
N GLU A 17 -5.78 -0.88 -16.39
CA GLU A 17 -6.19 0.39 -17.03
C GLU A 17 -5.52 1.69 -16.53
N MET A 18 -4.50 1.60 -15.65
CA MET A 18 -3.77 2.76 -15.13
C MET A 18 -2.39 2.92 -15.78
N GLN A 19 -2.31 2.63 -17.08
CA GLN A 19 -1.08 2.72 -17.86
C GLN A 19 -0.68 4.18 -18.10
N LEU A 20 0.61 4.49 -17.94
CA LEU A 20 1.11 5.83 -18.26
C LEU A 20 1.29 5.97 -19.77
N ILE A 21 0.59 6.93 -20.37
CA ILE A 21 0.76 7.34 -21.76
C ILE A 21 1.38 8.74 -21.78
N THR A 22 2.50 8.89 -22.49
CA THR A 22 3.16 10.18 -22.74
C THR A 22 2.87 10.60 -24.17
N PHE A 23 2.45 11.85 -24.35
CA PHE A 23 2.20 12.46 -25.65
C PHE A 23 2.84 13.85 -25.69
N HIS A 24 3.03 14.38 -26.90
CA HIS A 24 3.49 15.75 -27.09
C HIS A 24 2.32 16.71 -27.36
N ASP A 25 2.47 17.99 -26.98
CA ASP A 25 1.40 19.01 -27.11
C ASP A 25 0.91 19.22 -28.55
N ASN A 26 1.71 18.80 -29.53
CA ASN A 26 1.46 18.90 -30.96
C ASN A 26 0.89 17.61 -31.60
N GLU A 27 0.66 16.55 -30.82
CA GLU A 27 0.04 15.31 -31.31
C GLU A 27 -1.50 15.42 -31.32
N ASN A 28 -2.14 14.84 -32.33
CA ASN A 28 -3.59 14.85 -32.43
C ASN A 28 -4.22 13.85 -31.45
N LEU A 29 -5.36 14.22 -30.84
CA LEU A 29 -6.08 13.38 -29.89
C LEU A 29 -6.37 11.97 -30.43
N GLN A 30 -6.77 11.84 -31.70
CA GLN A 30 -7.03 10.53 -32.31
C GLN A 30 -5.76 9.67 -32.36
N GLN A 31 -4.60 10.27 -32.69
CA GLN A 31 -3.32 9.57 -32.70
C GLN A 31 -2.90 9.15 -31.28
N ILE A 32 -3.17 9.99 -30.27
CA ILE A 32 -2.92 9.66 -28.87
C ILE A 32 -3.80 8.49 -28.42
N LEU A 33 -5.09 8.48 -28.80
CA LEU A 33 -6.01 7.39 -28.48
C LEU A 33 -5.62 6.10 -29.20
N ASP A 34 -5.28 6.17 -30.49
CA ASP A 34 -4.83 5.02 -31.27
C ASP A 34 -3.52 4.45 -30.69
N TYR A 35 -2.60 5.32 -30.24
CA TYR A 35 -1.41 4.92 -29.52
C TYR A 35 -1.75 4.27 -28.17
N ALA A 36 -2.58 4.89 -27.35
CA ALA A 36 -2.97 4.34 -26.05
C ALA A 36 -3.62 2.95 -26.17
N ASN A 37 -4.46 2.75 -27.19
CA ASN A 37 -5.13 1.48 -27.46
C ASN A 37 -4.19 0.38 -28.00
N SER A 38 -3.13 0.76 -28.70
CA SER A 38 -2.15 -0.17 -29.28
C SER A 38 -0.89 -0.35 -28.43
N HIS A 39 -0.67 0.52 -27.44
CA HIS A 39 0.51 0.50 -26.60
C HIS A 39 0.48 -0.70 -25.67
N VAL A 40 1.55 -1.51 -25.71
CA VAL A 40 1.73 -2.64 -24.81
C VAL A 40 2.90 -2.35 -23.87
N THR A 41 2.60 -2.30 -22.58
CA THR A 41 3.64 -2.12 -21.56
C THR A 41 4.46 -3.39 -21.39
N THR A 42 5.66 -3.26 -20.81
CA THR A 42 6.51 -4.41 -20.47
C THR A 42 5.82 -5.42 -19.55
N LEU A 43 4.90 -4.96 -18.68
CA LEU A 43 4.12 -5.79 -17.78
C LEU A 43 3.06 -6.59 -18.54
N VAL A 44 2.27 -5.93 -19.40
CA VAL A 44 1.26 -6.60 -20.23
C VAL A 44 1.91 -7.59 -21.19
N ALA A 45 3.04 -7.23 -21.79
CA ALA A 45 3.78 -8.15 -22.64
C ALA A 45 4.36 -9.35 -21.86
N TRP A 46 4.72 -9.18 -20.58
CA TRP A 46 5.17 -10.31 -19.75
C TRP A 46 4.04 -11.31 -19.52
N PHE A 47 2.83 -10.83 -19.23
CA PHE A 47 1.63 -11.66 -19.17
C PHE A 47 1.37 -12.41 -20.48
N GLN A 48 1.45 -11.71 -21.62
CA GLN A 48 1.27 -12.32 -22.93
C GLN A 48 2.35 -13.37 -23.26
N GLU A 49 3.60 -13.14 -22.86
CA GLU A 49 4.69 -14.09 -23.07
C GLU A 49 4.49 -15.33 -22.19
N ASN A 50 4.08 -15.17 -20.93
CA ASN A 50 3.72 -16.29 -20.07
C ASN A 50 2.51 -17.07 -20.62
N ALA A 51 1.51 -16.41 -21.19
CA ALA A 51 0.37 -17.11 -21.79
C ALA A 51 0.77 -18.01 -22.97
N LYS A 52 1.85 -17.67 -23.70
CA LYS A 52 2.25 -18.34 -24.94
C LYS A 52 3.41 -19.31 -24.77
N ASN A 53 4.32 -19.03 -23.82
CA ASN A 53 5.61 -19.68 -23.73
C ASN A 53 5.81 -20.30 -22.32
N PRO A 54 5.68 -21.63 -22.17
CA PRO A 54 5.90 -22.29 -20.89
C PRO A 54 7.30 -22.06 -20.29
N ALA A 55 8.31 -21.77 -21.11
CA ALA A 55 9.66 -21.47 -20.60
C ALA A 55 9.69 -20.16 -19.80
N ALA A 56 8.84 -19.19 -20.16
CA ALA A 56 8.73 -17.91 -19.48
C ALA A 56 8.21 -18.05 -18.04
N HIS A 57 7.45 -19.13 -17.75
CA HIS A 57 6.91 -19.41 -16.42
C HIS A 57 7.96 -19.58 -15.34
N ASN A 58 9.20 -19.87 -15.71
CA ASN A 58 10.29 -20.05 -14.74
C ASN A 58 10.75 -18.73 -14.11
N TYR A 59 10.36 -17.59 -14.68
CA TYR A 59 10.92 -16.29 -14.32
C TYR A 59 9.87 -15.38 -13.67
N ARG A 60 10.34 -14.64 -12.66
CA ARG A 60 9.61 -13.53 -12.07
C ARG A 60 9.72 -12.33 -12.99
N TYR A 61 8.79 -11.40 -12.90
CA TYR A 61 8.83 -10.20 -13.72
C TYR A 61 10.12 -9.38 -13.47
N VAL A 62 10.55 -9.23 -12.22
CA VAL A 62 11.81 -8.54 -11.86
C VAL A 62 13.07 -9.18 -12.48
N ASP A 63 13.01 -10.48 -12.78
CA ASP A 63 14.13 -11.27 -13.30
C ASP A 63 14.09 -11.39 -14.82
N PHE A 64 13.00 -10.95 -15.45
CA PHE A 64 12.73 -11.22 -16.86
C PHE A 64 13.81 -10.64 -17.78
N LEU A 65 14.37 -9.48 -17.43
CA LEU A 65 15.45 -8.83 -18.20
C LEU A 65 16.75 -9.63 -18.29
N LEU A 66 16.96 -10.60 -17.39
CA LEU A 66 18.12 -11.49 -17.45
C LEU A 66 18.00 -12.48 -18.61
N TYR A 67 16.78 -12.88 -18.94
CA TYR A 67 16.49 -13.96 -19.88
C TYR A 67 15.83 -13.46 -21.17
N TYR A 68 15.25 -12.27 -21.14
CA TYR A 68 14.57 -11.64 -22.26
C TYR A 68 15.06 -10.20 -22.49
N THR A 69 14.90 -9.74 -23.72
CA THR A 69 15.15 -8.36 -24.15
C THR A 69 13.87 -7.79 -24.71
N TRP A 70 13.54 -6.57 -24.30
CA TRP A 70 12.37 -5.86 -24.81
C TRP A 70 12.66 -5.29 -26.20
N ASN A 71 11.76 -5.53 -27.14
CA ASN A 71 11.80 -4.92 -28.45
C ASN A 71 10.77 -3.78 -28.53
N LEU A 72 11.30 -2.55 -28.66
CA LEU A 72 10.49 -1.32 -28.70
C LEU A 72 9.71 -1.14 -30.00
N SER A 73 10.12 -1.79 -31.09
CA SER A 73 9.48 -1.63 -32.40
C SER A 73 8.17 -2.41 -32.52
N ASN A 74 8.03 -3.50 -31.77
CA ASN A 74 6.86 -4.37 -31.83
C ASN A 74 6.27 -4.68 -30.44
N TYR A 75 6.80 -4.08 -29.38
CA TYR A 75 6.35 -4.23 -28.00
C TYR A 75 6.28 -5.69 -27.53
N VAL A 76 7.29 -6.50 -27.86
CA VAL A 76 7.40 -7.88 -27.37
C VAL A 76 8.70 -8.21 -26.67
N TRP A 77 8.65 -9.25 -25.85
CA TRP A 77 9.81 -9.88 -25.25
C TRP A 77 10.46 -10.87 -26.22
N ASN A 78 11.78 -10.81 -26.36
CA ASN A 78 12.55 -11.78 -27.13
C ASN A 78 13.52 -12.51 -26.21
N ALA A 79 13.57 -13.84 -26.32
CA ALA A 79 14.54 -14.64 -25.57
C ALA A 79 15.97 -14.16 -25.88
N ARG A 80 16.74 -13.94 -24.82
CA ARG A 80 18.11 -13.42 -24.90
C ARG A 80 19.05 -14.54 -25.35
N LYS A 81 19.88 -14.26 -26.35
CA LYS A 81 20.85 -15.23 -26.92
C LYS A 81 22.22 -15.18 -26.25
N THR A 82 22.55 -14.12 -25.52
CA THR A 82 23.86 -13.90 -24.88
C THR A 82 23.71 -13.42 -23.45
N ALA A 83 24.47 -14.01 -22.52
CA ALA A 83 24.44 -13.61 -21.11
C ALA A 83 25.09 -12.22 -20.95
N THR A 84 24.34 -11.25 -20.42
CA THR A 84 24.82 -9.92 -20.07
C THR A 84 24.35 -9.56 -18.66
N SER A 85 25.18 -8.85 -17.91
CA SER A 85 24.80 -8.25 -16.62
C SER A 85 23.75 -7.15 -16.82
N ALA A 86 22.47 -7.52 -16.83
CA ALA A 86 21.37 -6.56 -16.82
C ALA A 86 21.03 -6.17 -15.37
N ILE A 87 20.99 -4.87 -15.08
CA ILE A 87 20.62 -4.37 -13.75
C ILE A 87 19.10 -4.42 -13.59
N ARG A 88 18.62 -5.15 -12.58
CA ARG A 88 17.19 -5.28 -12.24
C ARG A 88 16.67 -3.94 -11.71
N ARG A 89 15.80 -3.26 -12.46
CA ARG A 89 15.13 -2.03 -12.00
C ARG A 89 13.64 -2.07 -12.35
N LEU A 90 12.83 -2.51 -11.39
CA LEU A 90 11.40 -2.19 -11.35
C LEU A 90 11.22 -0.72 -10.96
N TYR A 91 10.16 -0.08 -11.44
CA TYR A 91 9.74 1.20 -10.86
C TYR A 91 9.59 1.05 -9.34
N ILE A 92 10.14 2.02 -8.59
CA ILE A 92 9.87 2.13 -7.17
C ILE A 92 8.38 2.39 -7.04
N ALA A 93 7.70 1.55 -6.26
CA ALA A 93 6.38 1.86 -5.76
C ALA A 93 6.51 2.10 -4.26
N GLN A 94 5.98 3.23 -3.78
CA GLN A 94 6.00 3.58 -2.36
C GLN A 94 4.82 2.90 -1.66
N PRO A 95 4.96 2.50 -0.39
CA PRO A 95 3.84 1.94 0.37
C PRO A 95 2.57 2.83 0.30
N SER A 96 2.74 4.15 0.31
CA SER A 96 1.65 5.14 0.18
C SER A 96 0.83 5.05 -1.12
N GLU A 97 1.32 4.36 -2.15
CA GLU A 97 0.61 4.12 -3.42
C GLU A 97 -0.35 2.91 -3.37
N GLY A 98 -0.55 2.30 -2.19
CA GLY A 98 -1.59 1.31 -1.92
C GLY A 98 -1.46 0.05 -2.79
N GLU A 99 -2.51 -0.29 -3.55
CA GLU A 99 -2.55 -1.51 -4.38
C GLU A 99 -1.38 -1.62 -5.37
N ARG A 100 -0.84 -0.50 -5.86
CA ARG A 100 0.33 -0.49 -6.75
C ARG A 100 1.60 -0.99 -6.04
N TYR A 101 1.74 -0.70 -4.75
CA TYR A 101 2.85 -1.20 -3.93
C TYR A 101 2.78 -2.71 -3.76
N TYR A 102 1.60 -3.24 -3.42
CA TYR A 102 1.39 -4.68 -3.27
C TYR A 102 1.57 -5.42 -4.60
N LEU A 103 1.09 -4.86 -5.71
CA LEU A 103 1.38 -5.37 -7.05
C LEU A 103 2.89 -5.48 -7.30
N ARG A 104 3.66 -4.45 -6.96
CA ARG A 104 5.14 -4.48 -7.12
C ARG A 104 5.77 -5.62 -6.32
N ILE A 105 5.29 -5.88 -5.10
CA ILE A 105 5.75 -7.02 -4.29
C ILE A 105 5.42 -8.33 -5.02
N LEU A 106 4.18 -8.53 -5.46
CA LEU A 106 3.80 -9.76 -6.18
C LEU A 106 4.68 -10.01 -7.41
N LEU A 107 4.99 -8.95 -8.16
CA LEU A 107 5.88 -9.01 -9.33
C LEU A 107 7.34 -9.42 -9.01
N THR A 108 7.76 -9.33 -7.75
CA THR A 108 9.09 -9.80 -7.29
C THR A 108 9.06 -11.22 -6.72
N HIS A 109 7.89 -11.84 -6.56
CA HIS A 109 7.74 -13.16 -5.94
C HIS A 109 7.09 -14.18 -6.87
N VAL A 110 5.98 -13.80 -7.51
CA VAL A 110 5.17 -14.66 -8.39
C VAL A 110 5.87 -14.89 -9.73
N ARG A 111 5.81 -16.13 -10.20
CA ARG A 111 6.39 -16.58 -11.46
C ARG A 111 5.29 -16.95 -12.43
N GLY A 112 5.52 -16.72 -13.72
CA GLY A 112 4.65 -17.21 -14.78
C GLY A 112 3.21 -16.68 -14.80
N ALA A 113 2.90 -15.61 -14.07
CA ALA A 113 1.58 -15.01 -14.14
C ALA A 113 1.28 -14.56 -15.57
N SER A 114 0.10 -14.94 -16.07
CA SER A 114 -0.38 -14.60 -17.42
C SER A 114 -1.48 -13.53 -17.40
N SER A 115 -1.83 -13.04 -16.21
CA SER A 115 -2.82 -11.99 -16.01
C SER A 115 -2.61 -11.28 -14.66
N PHE A 116 -3.34 -10.19 -14.41
CA PHE A 116 -3.41 -9.58 -13.08
C PHE A 116 -4.13 -10.46 -12.06
N ASP A 117 -5.09 -11.28 -12.48
CA ASP A 117 -5.80 -12.19 -11.58
C ASP A 117 -4.91 -13.37 -11.17
N ASP A 118 -4.03 -13.83 -12.07
CA ASP A 118 -3.02 -14.85 -11.76
C ASP A 118 -2.08 -14.35 -10.65
N LEU A 119 -1.72 -13.06 -10.64
CA LEU A 119 -0.93 -12.47 -9.56
C LEU A 119 -1.66 -12.48 -8.21
N LYS A 120 -3.00 -12.40 -8.23
CA LYS A 120 -3.83 -12.49 -7.03
C LYS A 120 -4.20 -13.93 -6.66
N THR A 121 -3.81 -14.92 -7.47
CA THR A 121 -4.19 -16.31 -7.24
C THR A 121 -3.21 -16.97 -6.28
N VAL A 122 -3.69 -17.35 -5.10
CA VAL A 122 -2.91 -18.05 -4.07
C VAL A 122 -3.60 -19.38 -3.77
N GLU A 123 -2.85 -20.48 -3.87
CA GLU A 123 -3.38 -21.85 -3.65
C GLU A 123 -4.68 -22.16 -4.44
N GLY A 124 -4.77 -21.64 -5.67
CA GLY A 124 -5.92 -21.86 -6.56
C GLY A 124 -7.13 -20.95 -6.32
N HIS A 125 -7.06 -20.01 -5.37
CA HIS A 125 -8.13 -19.05 -5.07
C HIS A 125 -7.70 -17.64 -5.46
N ILE A 126 -8.57 -16.89 -6.15
CA ILE A 126 -8.32 -15.51 -6.56
C ILE A 126 -8.69 -14.58 -5.39
N CYS A 127 -7.70 -13.88 -4.84
CA CYS A 127 -7.92 -12.85 -3.82
C CYS A 127 -8.63 -11.60 -4.40
N GLY A 128 -9.36 -10.86 -3.58
CA GLY A 128 -10.06 -9.64 -3.96
C GLY A 128 -9.13 -8.45 -4.22
N SER A 129 -7.94 -8.45 -3.62
CA SER A 129 -6.93 -7.38 -3.77
C SER A 129 -5.51 -7.93 -3.89
N PHE A 130 -4.58 -7.10 -4.37
CA PHE A 130 -3.15 -7.44 -4.35
C PHE A 130 -2.62 -7.47 -2.91
N LYS A 131 -3.12 -6.61 -2.02
CA LYS A 131 -2.80 -6.66 -0.58
C LYS A 131 -3.12 -8.02 0.03
N GLU A 132 -4.33 -8.51 -0.21
CA GLU A 132 -4.80 -9.80 0.31
C GLU A 132 -3.95 -10.96 -0.20
N ALA A 133 -3.60 -10.98 -1.50
CA ALA A 133 -2.68 -11.97 -2.05
C ALA A 133 -1.30 -11.94 -1.38
N CYS A 134 -0.74 -10.74 -1.12
CA CYS A 134 0.51 -10.60 -0.35
C CYS A 134 0.39 -11.14 1.08
N ILE A 135 -0.76 -10.95 1.75
CA ILE A 135 -1.02 -11.48 3.09
C ILE A 135 -1.04 -13.01 3.06
N HIS A 136 -1.79 -13.62 2.15
CA HIS A 136 -1.87 -15.08 2.04
C HIS A 136 -0.52 -15.73 1.68
N LEU A 137 0.31 -15.04 0.89
CA LEU A 137 1.67 -15.50 0.58
C LEU A 137 2.68 -15.24 1.70
N GLY A 138 2.28 -14.58 2.80
CA GLY A 138 3.18 -14.20 3.90
C GLY A 138 4.28 -13.23 3.47
N LEU A 139 4.00 -12.36 2.51
CA LEU A 139 4.97 -11.41 1.93
C LEU A 139 4.98 -10.04 2.64
N LEU A 140 3.99 -9.78 3.50
CA LEU A 140 3.96 -8.60 4.35
C LEU A 140 4.53 -8.96 5.72
N GLN A 141 5.29 -8.05 6.32
CA GLN A 141 5.63 -8.16 7.74
C GLN A 141 4.33 -8.11 8.56
N ASP A 142 4.28 -8.88 9.65
CA ASP A 142 3.18 -8.81 10.60
C ASP A 142 3.23 -7.50 11.41
N ASP A 143 2.13 -7.17 12.06
CA ASP A 143 2.07 -5.98 12.93
C ASP A 143 2.73 -6.21 14.29
N ALA A 144 3.45 -7.32 14.48
CA ALA A 144 4.07 -7.70 15.74
C ALA A 144 5.10 -6.67 16.22
N GLU A 145 5.84 -6.06 15.29
CA GLU A 145 6.79 -4.97 15.60
C GLU A 145 6.06 -3.73 16.15
N TRP A 146 4.87 -3.42 15.63
CA TRP A 146 4.06 -2.28 16.07
C TRP A 146 3.35 -2.58 17.39
N ASP A 147 2.86 -3.80 17.58
CA ASP A 147 2.31 -4.28 18.84
C ASP A 147 3.35 -4.22 19.96
N ALA A 148 4.56 -4.71 19.71
CA ALA A 148 5.66 -4.64 20.67
C ALA A 148 6.04 -3.18 20.98
N CYS A 149 6.20 -2.35 19.94
CA CYS A 149 6.54 -0.94 20.09
C CYS A 149 5.51 -0.16 20.93
N LEU A 150 4.21 -0.33 20.66
CA LEU A 150 3.15 0.32 21.41
C LEU A 150 3.05 -0.21 22.84
N SER A 151 3.22 -1.53 23.03
CA SER A 151 3.25 -2.14 24.36
C SER A 151 4.39 -1.58 25.22
N GLU A 152 5.60 -1.51 24.67
CA GLU A 152 6.77 -0.96 25.37
C GLU A 152 6.59 0.53 25.68
N ALA A 153 6.11 1.31 24.69
CA ALA A 153 5.85 2.73 24.89
C ALA A 153 4.80 2.97 25.98
N SER A 154 3.78 2.10 26.09
CA SER A 154 2.69 2.25 27.06
C SER A 154 3.15 2.21 28.52
N CYS A 155 4.29 1.58 28.78
CA CYS A 155 4.88 1.51 30.12
C CYS A 155 5.46 2.86 30.60
N VAL A 156 5.82 3.76 29.67
CA VAL A 156 6.59 4.98 29.99
C VAL A 156 6.02 6.26 29.39
N ARG A 157 4.95 6.19 28.59
CA ARG A 157 4.32 7.32 27.91
C ARG A 157 2.86 7.48 28.33
N MET A 158 2.38 8.72 28.29
CA MET A 158 0.96 9.03 28.49
C MET A 158 0.16 8.81 27.20
N GLY A 159 -1.17 8.65 27.33
CA GLY A 159 -2.06 8.38 26.20
C GLY A 159 -1.89 9.34 25.02
N GLN A 160 -1.78 10.65 25.27
CA GLN A 160 -1.48 11.64 24.21
C GLN A 160 -0.20 11.34 23.41
N GLN A 161 0.89 10.95 24.07
CA GLN A 161 2.14 10.61 23.41
C GLN A 161 2.03 9.29 22.64
N LEU A 162 1.27 8.33 23.17
CA LEU A 162 0.96 7.09 22.46
C LEU A 162 0.11 7.35 21.23
N ARG A 163 -0.87 8.26 21.29
CA ARG A 163 -1.68 8.67 20.13
C ARG A 163 -0.80 9.30 19.03
N LEU A 164 0.17 10.13 19.39
CA LEU A 164 1.16 10.66 18.43
C LEU A 164 2.00 9.54 17.79
N LEU A 165 2.51 8.61 18.60
CA LEU A 165 3.25 7.45 18.10
C LEU A 165 2.39 6.59 17.17
N PHE A 166 1.13 6.35 17.52
CA PHE A 166 0.18 5.62 16.71
C PHE A 166 0.00 6.30 15.34
N VAL A 167 -0.16 7.63 15.30
CA VAL A 167 -0.23 8.38 14.02
C VAL A 167 1.06 8.26 13.19
N ILE A 168 2.23 8.27 13.82
CA ILE A 168 3.50 8.03 13.12
C ILE A 168 3.50 6.63 12.48
N ILE A 169 3.07 5.60 13.22
CA ILE A 169 2.94 4.24 12.71
C ILE A 169 1.94 4.21 11.52
N LEU A 170 0.78 4.86 11.63
CA LEU A 170 -0.19 4.94 10.53
C LEU A 170 0.44 5.53 9.27
N ILE A 171 1.09 6.70 9.39
CA ILE A 171 1.61 7.45 8.24
C ILE A 171 2.79 6.73 7.58
N PHE A 172 3.72 6.19 8.38
CA PHE A 172 5.04 5.77 7.88
C PHE A 172 5.23 4.27 7.83
N CYS A 173 4.47 3.49 8.59
CA CYS A 173 4.72 2.05 8.77
C CYS A 173 3.67 1.16 8.11
N GLN A 174 2.52 1.71 7.71
CA GLN A 174 1.42 1.01 7.04
C GLN A 174 1.08 -0.38 7.61
N PRO A 175 0.55 -0.43 8.85
CA PRO A 175 0.15 -1.68 9.46
C PRO A 175 -0.84 -2.47 8.59
N VAL A 176 -0.75 -3.78 8.66
CA VAL A 176 -1.56 -4.69 7.86
C VAL A 176 -3.01 -4.74 8.40
N ALA A 177 -3.16 -4.85 9.72
CA ALA A 177 -4.40 -5.09 10.45
C ALA A 177 -4.70 -3.97 11.48
N LEU A 178 -4.94 -2.77 10.96
CA LEU A 178 -5.18 -1.55 11.74
C LEU A 178 -6.28 -1.65 12.79
N GLU A 179 -7.39 -2.31 12.48
CA GLU A 179 -8.50 -2.51 13.42
C GLU A 179 -8.05 -3.33 14.63
N VAL A 180 -7.28 -4.39 14.41
CA VAL A 180 -6.74 -5.25 15.47
C VAL A 180 -5.74 -4.47 16.30
N LEU A 181 -4.81 -3.78 15.65
CA LEU A 181 -3.79 -2.95 16.31
C LEU A 181 -4.45 -1.85 17.17
N TRP A 182 -5.47 -1.16 16.67
CA TRP A 182 -6.24 -0.19 17.44
C TRP A 182 -6.90 -0.85 18.67
N ASN A 183 -7.63 -1.94 18.47
CA ASN A 183 -8.36 -2.60 19.56
C ASN A 183 -7.43 -3.16 20.65
N ASN A 184 -6.24 -3.63 20.29
CA ASN A 184 -5.23 -4.09 21.24
C ASN A 184 -4.71 -2.95 22.14
N HIS A 185 -4.57 -1.74 21.59
CA HIS A 185 -3.89 -0.63 22.27
C HIS A 185 -4.80 0.51 22.74
N LYS A 186 -6.09 0.51 22.36
CA LYS A 186 -7.01 1.64 22.64
C LYS A 186 -7.14 1.99 24.11
N THR A 187 -7.08 1.00 25.00
CA THR A 187 -7.10 1.23 26.46
C THR A 187 -5.90 2.07 26.93
N ALA A 188 -4.70 1.76 26.43
CA ALA A 188 -3.50 2.53 26.75
C ALA A 188 -3.53 3.91 26.08
N LEU A 189 -3.98 3.97 24.82
CA LEU A 189 -4.13 5.20 24.05
C LEU A 189 -5.13 6.17 24.69
N CYS A 190 -6.16 5.69 25.38
CA CYS A 190 -7.21 6.51 26.00
C CYS A 190 -6.98 6.81 27.49
N LYS A 191 -5.90 6.30 28.09
CA LYS A 191 -5.69 6.30 29.55
C LYS A 191 -5.72 7.70 30.18
N ASP A 192 -5.18 8.69 29.49
CA ASP A 192 -5.19 10.10 29.92
C ASP A 192 -6.58 10.75 29.82
N ILE A 193 -7.37 10.37 28.81
CA ILE A 193 -8.76 10.84 28.66
C ILE A 193 -9.63 10.24 29.77
N LEU A 194 -9.46 8.95 30.08
CA LEU A 194 -10.11 8.30 31.23
C LEU A 194 -9.73 8.98 32.55
N TYR A 195 -8.46 9.35 32.72
CA TYR A 195 -8.00 10.10 33.89
C TYR A 195 -8.71 11.45 34.03
N GLN A 196 -8.83 12.20 32.92
CA GLN A 196 -9.50 13.51 32.90
C GLN A 196 -11.00 13.41 33.23
N ASN A 197 -11.64 12.32 32.85
CA ASN A 197 -13.05 12.06 33.13
C ASN A 197 -13.30 11.48 34.54
N HIS A 198 -12.26 11.31 35.37
CA HIS A 198 -12.32 10.65 36.68
C HIS A 198 -12.74 9.17 36.65
N ASP A 199 -12.59 8.52 35.49
CA ASP A 199 -13.06 7.15 35.21
C ASP A 199 -11.90 6.17 34.97
N LEU A 200 -10.84 6.24 35.78
CA LEU A 200 -9.58 5.50 35.59
C LEU A 200 -9.70 3.98 35.50
N TYR A 201 -10.76 3.42 36.06
CA TYR A 201 -11.02 1.97 36.11
C TYR A 201 -12.16 1.55 35.20
N SER A 202 -12.75 2.47 34.43
CA SER A 202 -13.79 2.12 33.47
C SER A 202 -13.17 1.57 32.20
N GLU A 203 -13.94 0.74 31.50
CA GLU A 203 -13.63 0.40 30.11
C GLU A 203 -13.70 1.66 29.23
N VAL A 204 -13.00 1.61 28.09
CA VAL A 204 -13.09 2.66 27.07
C VAL A 204 -14.50 2.64 26.50
N ASN A 205 -15.33 3.57 26.97
CA ASN A 205 -16.66 3.77 26.42
C ASN A 205 -16.60 4.52 25.08
N ASN A 206 -17.74 4.59 24.39
CA ASN A 206 -17.80 5.23 23.09
C ASN A 206 -17.37 6.71 23.14
N ALA A 207 -17.74 7.48 24.17
CA ALA A 207 -17.36 8.89 24.25
C ALA A 207 -15.83 9.09 24.33
N VAL A 208 -15.15 8.24 25.11
CA VAL A 208 -13.68 8.24 25.25
C VAL A 208 -13.02 7.80 23.95
N GLU A 209 -13.54 6.76 23.30
CA GLU A 209 -13.06 6.27 22.01
C GLU A 209 -13.18 7.36 20.92
N GLN A 210 -14.32 8.05 20.86
CA GLN A 210 -14.56 9.15 19.93
C GLN A 210 -13.61 10.33 20.15
N GLU A 211 -13.33 10.71 21.41
CA GLU A 211 -12.38 11.77 21.71
C GLU A 211 -10.95 11.40 21.30
N ALA A 212 -10.54 10.16 21.55
CA ALA A 212 -9.23 9.67 21.10
C ALA A 212 -9.10 9.68 19.57
N LEU A 213 -10.13 9.21 18.84
CA LEU A 213 -10.17 9.22 17.38
C LEU A 213 -10.15 10.65 16.82
N ARG A 214 -10.87 11.59 17.44
CA ARG A 214 -10.84 13.01 17.07
C ARG A 214 -9.43 13.61 17.21
N GLN A 215 -8.71 13.25 18.28
CA GLN A 215 -7.32 13.69 18.45
C GLN A 215 -6.39 13.07 17.39
N LEU A 216 -6.54 11.78 17.07
CA LEU A 216 -5.80 11.16 15.97
C LEU A 216 -6.05 11.87 14.64
N GLU A 217 -7.30 12.20 14.32
CA GLU A 217 -7.66 12.96 13.12
C GLU A 217 -6.91 14.30 13.07
N SER A 218 -6.88 15.05 14.17
CA SER A 218 -6.17 16.34 14.22
C SER A 218 -4.67 16.20 13.94
N TYR A 219 -4.04 15.12 14.42
CA TYR A 219 -2.63 14.84 14.17
C TYR A 219 -2.37 14.38 12.73
N LEU A 220 -3.29 13.62 12.14
CA LEU A 220 -3.23 13.19 10.75
C LEU A 220 -3.38 14.37 9.79
N GLN A 221 -4.26 15.32 10.11
CA GLN A 221 -4.49 16.51 9.30
C GLN A 221 -3.23 17.39 9.19
N LEU A 222 -2.36 17.40 10.21
CA LEU A 222 -1.05 18.06 10.13
C LEU A 222 -0.15 17.48 9.03
N ASN A 223 -0.44 16.26 8.57
CA ASN A 223 0.28 15.55 7.52
C ASN A 223 -0.56 15.39 6.24
N ALA A 224 -1.62 16.20 6.08
CA ALA A 224 -2.56 16.13 4.94
C ALA A 224 -3.17 14.72 4.75
N LYS A 225 -3.40 14.01 5.85
CA LYS A 225 -4.06 12.70 5.91
C LYS A 225 -5.32 12.78 6.77
N SER A 226 -6.23 11.82 6.59
CA SER A 226 -7.42 11.62 7.42
C SER A 226 -7.52 10.16 7.83
N LEU A 227 -8.23 9.84 8.92
CA LEU A 227 -8.54 8.46 9.29
C LEU A 227 -9.22 7.68 8.15
N LYS A 228 -9.96 8.39 7.28
CA LYS A 228 -10.59 7.82 6.06
C LYS A 228 -9.59 7.29 5.04
N ASP A 229 -8.34 7.73 5.08
CA ASP A 229 -7.28 7.24 4.18
C ASP A 229 -6.73 5.86 4.60
N PHE A 230 -7.13 5.37 5.78
CA PHE A 230 -6.64 4.12 6.37
C PHE A 230 -7.76 3.07 6.40
N PRO A 231 -7.70 2.03 5.54
CA PRO A 231 -8.73 1.00 5.48
C PRO A 231 -8.91 0.29 6.83
N ASN A 232 -10.17 0.03 7.19
CA ASN A 232 -10.59 -0.63 8.43
C ASN A 232 -10.19 0.09 9.74
N MET A 233 -9.77 1.35 9.67
CA MET A 233 -9.58 2.18 10.86
C MET A 233 -10.94 2.70 11.36
N PRO A 234 -11.23 2.66 12.67
CA PRO A 234 -12.43 3.29 13.22
C PRO A 234 -12.47 4.79 12.92
N LEU A 235 -13.66 5.30 12.59
CA LEU A 235 -13.90 6.71 12.31
C LEU A 235 -14.59 7.38 13.50
N PHE A 236 -14.31 8.66 13.69
CA PHE A 236 -15.08 9.48 14.63
C PHE A 236 -16.36 10.02 13.96
N TRP A 237 -17.39 10.29 14.76
CA TRP A 237 -18.62 10.89 14.28
C TRP A 237 -18.41 12.39 14.03
N GLU A 238 -18.45 12.84 12.78
CA GLU A 238 -18.36 14.26 12.40
C GLU A 238 -19.55 15.13 12.89
N GLY A 239 -20.46 14.55 13.68
CA GLY A 239 -21.75 15.14 14.06
C GLY A 239 -21.78 15.99 15.33
N SER A 240 -20.69 16.17 16.08
CA SER A 240 -20.73 16.94 17.33
C SER A 240 -19.70 18.06 17.37
N ARG A 241 -20.15 19.27 16.99
CA ARG A 241 -19.71 20.51 17.66
C ARG A 241 -20.22 20.50 19.12
N PHE A 242 -19.73 19.59 19.92
CA PHE A 242 -19.90 19.54 21.37
C PHE A 242 -18.63 18.80 21.80
N LEU A 243 -17.59 19.44 22.33
CA LEU A 243 -17.52 19.98 23.68
C LEU A 243 -16.40 21.05 23.77
N ASP A 244 -16.56 22.21 23.13
CA ASP A 244 -15.72 23.38 23.45
C ASP A 244 -16.35 24.13 24.63
N GLY A 245 -16.24 23.55 25.83
CA GLY A 245 -16.66 24.22 27.06
C GLY A 245 -16.63 23.32 28.29
N PRO A 246 -16.25 23.84 29.47
CA PRO A 246 -15.96 23.05 30.68
C PRO A 246 -17.18 22.35 31.33
N ASN A 247 -18.37 22.38 30.71
CA ASN A 247 -19.62 21.91 31.34
C ASN A 247 -20.42 20.87 30.54
N GLY A 248 -19.91 20.34 29.42
CA GLY A 248 -20.73 19.49 28.56
C GLY A 248 -20.82 18.00 28.95
N LEU A 249 -20.21 17.57 30.07
CA LEU A 249 -20.31 16.19 30.56
C LEU A 249 -21.56 15.91 31.42
N ASN A 250 -22.41 16.91 31.70
CA ASN A 250 -23.59 16.76 32.58
C ASN A 250 -24.93 16.53 31.85
N GLN A 251 -24.95 16.15 30.57
CA GLN A 251 -26.20 15.97 29.82
C GLN A 251 -26.51 14.54 29.35
N LEU A 252 -25.88 13.52 29.91
CA LEU A 252 -26.24 12.12 29.62
C LEU A 252 -26.35 11.28 30.90
N ILE A 253 -27.28 11.67 31.78
CA ILE A 253 -27.97 10.72 32.68
C ILE A 253 -29.22 10.24 31.95
#